data_AF-A0A7V4Y3G7-F1
#
_entry.id   AF-A0A7V4Y3G7-F1
#
_cell.length_a   1.000
_cell.length_b   1.000
_cell.length_c   1.000
_cell.angle_alpha   90.00
_cell.angle_beta   90.00
_cell.angle_gamma   90.00
#
_symmetry.space_group_name_H-M   'P 1'
#
loop_
_entity.id
_entity.type
_entity.pdbx_description
1 polymer ?
#
loop_
_entity_poly.entity_id
_entity_poly.type
_entity_poly.pdbx_seq_one_letter_code
_entity_poly.pdbx_strand_id
1 'polypeptide(L)'
;MDCLRIEERLSEYLESSLPAEDMKQVHQHLQTCTRCSELLKEMQSVVALCRGFPTLDLPSEVVDRILLRTSGRPSRRSFREKLQQHLLRPLWTPRFAAGTALAVLFFILLVNFVTPRVTAALSAVSLSEFLALMDRGAQYVYGQGLKAYDKKNEWEAQAAYFKNNVVNKLRFIIGRIEVPMEGNKKSQERGPGKEGLTPEKSRGELFPASDFEVDCS
;
A
#
# COMPACT_ATOMS: atom_id res chain seq x y z
N MET A 1 49.13 2.98 43.51
CA MET A 1 47.90 3.38 42.80
C MET A 1 46.99 4.02 43.83
N ASP A 2 46.61 5.27 43.62
CA ASP A 2 45.73 5.98 44.54
C ASP A 2 44.29 5.49 44.39
N CYS A 3 43.63 5.23 45.52
CA CYS A 3 42.26 4.70 45.54
C CYS A 3 41.30 5.60 44.75
N LEU A 4 41.45 6.93 44.85
CA LEU A 4 40.62 7.91 44.13
C LEU A 4 40.62 7.69 42.61
N ARG A 5 41.80 7.45 42.02
CA ARG A 5 41.93 7.23 40.58
C ARG A 5 41.29 5.90 40.14
N ILE A 6 41.26 4.91 41.03
CA ILE A 6 40.62 3.62 40.77
C ILE A 6 39.10 3.73 40.90
N GLU A 7 38.60 4.48 41.88
CA GLU A 7 37.18 4.75 42.08
C GLU A 7 36.55 5.45 40.85
N GLU A 8 37.24 6.43 40.25
CA GLU A 8 36.78 7.10 39.02
C GLU A 8 36.67 6.15 37.82
N ARG A 9 37.56 5.16 37.74
CA ARG A 9 37.66 4.22 36.61
C ARG A 9 36.84 2.94 36.82
N LEU A 10 36.19 2.80 37.97
CA LEU A 10 35.49 1.58 38.36
C LEU A 10 34.21 1.36 37.54
N SER A 11 33.53 2.44 37.14
CA SER A 11 32.37 2.40 36.24
C SER A 11 32.74 1.89 34.84
N GLU A 12 33.80 2.46 34.25
CA GLU A 12 34.34 2.01 32.96
C GLU A 12 34.80 0.53 33.04
N TYR A 13 35.33 0.12 34.19
CA TYR A 13 35.77 -1.26 34.42
C TYR A 13 34.60 -2.24 34.39
N LEU A 14 33.45 -1.86 34.98
CA LEU A 14 32.22 -2.64 34.95
C LEU A 14 31.61 -2.76 33.54
N GLU A 15 31.75 -1.72 32.72
CA GLU A 15 31.28 -1.69 31.33
C GLU A 15 32.27 -2.30 30.34
N SER A 16 33.43 -2.76 30.82
CA SER A 16 34.53 -3.28 29.99
C SER A 16 35.07 -2.29 28.94
N SER A 17 34.98 -0.99 29.20
CA SER A 17 35.36 0.07 28.25
C SER A 17 36.81 0.58 28.41
N LEU A 18 37.55 0.14 29.43
CA LEU A 18 38.96 0.51 29.60
C LEU A 18 39.92 -0.23 28.65
N PRO A 19 41.06 0.40 28.29
CA PRO A 19 42.15 -0.28 27.61
C PRO A 19 42.74 -1.42 28.47
N ALA A 20 43.25 -2.46 27.82
CA ALA A 20 43.68 -3.71 28.45
C ALA A 20 44.78 -3.55 29.52
N GLU A 21 45.62 -2.52 29.39
CA GLU A 21 46.68 -2.24 30.36
C GLU A 21 46.14 -1.64 31.67
N ASP A 22 45.17 -0.73 31.57
CA ASP A 22 44.50 -0.13 32.72
C ASP A 22 43.59 -1.14 33.43
N MET A 23 42.94 -2.03 32.68
CA MET A 23 42.20 -3.18 33.22
C MET A 23 43.05 -4.03 34.17
N LYS A 24 44.29 -4.35 33.79
CA LYS A 24 45.22 -5.13 34.63
C LYS A 24 45.62 -4.38 35.89
N GLN A 25 45.90 -3.07 35.77
CA GLN A 25 46.27 -2.23 36.91
C GLN A 25 45.13 -2.13 37.94
N VAL A 26 43.90 -1.92 37.47
CA VAL A 26 42.70 -1.90 38.31
C VAL A 26 42.50 -3.27 38.98
N HIS A 27 42.63 -4.37 38.22
CA HIS A 27 42.49 -5.71 38.77
C HIS A 27 43.52 -6.02 39.87
N GLN A 28 44.78 -5.64 39.67
CA GLN A 28 45.83 -5.81 40.68
C GLN A 28 45.54 -4.99 41.95
N HIS A 29 44.99 -3.78 41.81
CA HIS A 29 44.60 -2.97 42.95
C HIS A 29 43.42 -3.57 43.72
N LEU A 30 42.42 -4.10 43.03
CA LEU A 30 41.25 -4.76 43.64
C LEU A 30 41.61 -6.02 44.44
N GLN A 31 42.71 -6.70 44.09
CA GLN A 31 43.22 -7.85 44.85
C GLN A 31 43.91 -7.43 46.16
N THR A 32 44.41 -6.19 46.24
CA THR A 32 45.23 -5.71 47.37
C THR A 32 44.49 -4.73 48.28
N CYS A 33 43.49 -4.01 47.76
CA CYS A 33 42.71 -3.02 48.50
C CYS A 33 41.29 -3.51 48.79
N THR A 34 40.99 -3.74 50.08
CA THR A 34 39.66 -4.19 50.52
C THR A 34 38.56 -3.16 50.25
N ARG A 35 38.82 -1.87 50.54
CA ARG A 35 37.85 -0.78 50.29
C ARG A 35 37.37 -0.73 48.84
N CYS A 36 38.30 -0.76 47.88
CA CYS A 36 37.96 -0.73 46.45
C CYS A 36 37.22 -2.01 46.02
N SER A 37 37.55 -3.17 46.63
CA SER A 37 36.87 -4.43 46.35
C SER A 37 35.42 -4.46 46.89
N GLU A 38 35.17 -3.82 48.03
CA GLU A 38 33.83 -3.69 48.61
C GLU A 38 32.96 -2.75 47.78
N LEU A 39 33.50 -1.59 47.40
CA LEU A 39 32.82 -0.64 46.51
C LEU A 39 32.42 -1.29 45.18
N LEU A 40 33.31 -2.10 44.60
CA LEU A 40 33.01 -2.85 43.38
C LEU A 40 31.83 -3.81 43.55
N LYS A 41 31.77 -4.52 44.69
CA LYS A 41 30.65 -5.43 45.01
C LYS A 41 29.34 -4.67 45.18
N GLU A 42 29.37 -3.53 45.84
CA GLU A 42 28.20 -2.65 45.99
C GLU A 42 27.69 -2.20 44.62
N MET A 43 28.56 -1.68 43.75
CA MET A 43 28.19 -1.28 42.39
C MET A 43 27.61 -2.46 41.58
N GLN A 44 28.22 -3.64 41.66
CA GLN A 44 27.69 -4.85 41.01
C GLN A 44 26.31 -5.24 41.52
N SER A 45 26.06 -5.09 42.83
CA SER A 45 24.75 -5.39 43.42
C SER A 45 23.68 -4.43 42.89
N VAL A 46 23.98 -3.15 42.75
CA VAL A 46 23.07 -2.15 42.17
C VAL A 46 22.77 -2.48 40.70
N VAL A 47 23.79 -2.82 39.92
CA VAL A 47 23.59 -3.23 38.51
C VAL A 47 22.74 -4.50 38.41
N ALA A 48 22.95 -5.48 39.29
CA ALA A 48 22.15 -6.69 39.33
C ALA A 48 20.67 -6.41 39.63
N LEU A 49 20.39 -5.50 40.58
CA LEU A 49 19.03 -5.03 40.86
C LEU A 49 18.40 -4.34 39.64
N CYS A 50 19.16 -3.49 38.94
CA CYS A 50 18.70 -2.84 37.72
C CYS A 50 18.42 -3.83 36.57
N ARG A 51 19.17 -4.93 36.47
CA ARG A 51 18.92 -5.98 35.48
C ARG A 51 17.69 -6.82 35.78
N GLY A 52 17.21 -6.82 37.02
CA GLY A 52 15.99 -7.52 37.44
C GLY A 52 14.69 -6.83 36.99
N PHE A 53 14.76 -5.63 36.39
CA PHE A 53 13.58 -4.96 35.90
C PHE A 53 12.97 -5.70 34.71
N PRO A 54 11.63 -5.86 34.68
CA PRO A 54 10.97 -6.53 33.57
C PRO A 54 11.27 -5.77 32.28
N THR A 55 11.74 -6.49 31.27
CA THR A 55 11.84 -5.95 29.92
C THR A 55 10.42 -5.69 29.44
N LEU A 56 10.03 -4.41 29.38
CA LEU A 56 8.73 -4.00 28.88
C LEU A 56 8.68 -4.30 27.39
N ASP A 57 7.68 -5.07 26.97
CA ASP A 57 7.39 -5.26 25.55
C ASP A 57 6.81 -3.94 25.03
N LEU A 58 7.62 -3.22 24.25
CA LEU A 58 7.21 -1.91 23.74
C LEU A 58 6.14 -2.11 22.66
N PRO A 59 4.96 -1.46 22.77
CA PRO A 59 3.99 -1.49 21.69
C PRO A 59 4.58 -0.82 20.45
N SER A 60 4.37 -1.42 19.28
CA SER A 60 4.94 -0.97 18.00
C SER A 60 4.61 0.49 17.68
N GLU A 61 3.49 1.00 18.17
CA GLU A 61 3.08 2.41 18.01
C GLU A 61 4.09 3.40 18.61
N VAL A 62 4.76 3.04 19.70
CA VAL A 62 5.77 3.90 20.34
C VAL A 62 7.04 3.96 19.49
N VAL A 63 7.44 2.83 18.92
CA VAL A 63 8.59 2.76 18.00
C VAL A 63 8.32 3.61 16.76
N ASP A 64 7.13 3.49 16.17
CA ASP A 64 6.73 4.29 15.01
C ASP A 64 6.73 5.79 15.33
N ARG A 65 6.23 6.19 16.52
CA ARG A 65 6.21 7.58 16.97
C ARG A 65 7.62 8.15 17.18
N ILE A 66 8.53 7.35 17.73
CA ILE A 66 9.93 7.75 17.91
C ILE A 66 10.58 7.94 16.55
N LEU A 67 10.45 6.97 15.64
CA LEU A 67 10.99 7.04 14.29
C LEU A 67 10.45 8.26 13.53
N LEU A 68 9.16 8.55 13.62
CA LEU A 68 8.56 9.71 12.98
C LEU A 68 9.19 11.04 13.43
N ARG A 69 9.55 11.15 14.71
CA ARG A 69 10.11 12.37 15.30
C ARG A 69 11.63 12.49 15.19
N THR A 70 12.37 11.39 15.23
CA THR A 70 13.85 11.39 15.20
C THR A 70 14.42 11.18 13.81
N SER A 71 13.84 10.27 13.02
CA SER A 71 14.34 9.96 11.68
C SER A 71 13.75 10.84 10.58
N GLY A 72 12.86 11.77 10.94
CA GLY A 72 12.23 12.72 10.02
C GLY A 72 11.42 12.01 8.95
N ARG A 73 10.19 11.58 9.27
CA ARG A 73 9.25 10.87 8.39
C ARG A 73 9.93 9.66 7.72
N PRO A 74 9.68 8.40 8.14
CA PRO A 74 10.12 7.28 7.33
C PRO A 74 9.48 7.49 5.96
N SER A 75 10.30 7.87 4.97
CA SER A 75 9.82 8.03 3.62
C SER A 75 9.21 6.68 3.32
N ARG A 76 7.88 6.64 3.17
CA ARG A 76 7.23 5.57 2.42
C ARG A 76 7.90 5.66 1.07
N ARG A 77 9.04 4.98 0.92
CA ARG A 77 9.77 4.93 -0.35
C ARG A 77 8.72 4.54 -1.34
N SER A 78 8.40 5.48 -2.22
CA SER A 78 7.28 5.31 -3.12
C SER A 78 7.50 3.99 -3.85
N PHE A 79 6.45 3.25 -4.16
CA PHE A 79 6.60 2.04 -4.97
C PHE A 79 7.39 2.35 -6.26
N ARG A 80 7.28 3.60 -6.73
CA ARG A 80 8.07 4.23 -7.79
C ARG A 80 9.56 4.35 -7.48
N GLU A 81 9.98 4.71 -6.26
CA GLU A 81 11.39 4.71 -5.85
C GLU A 81 11.96 3.30 -5.69
N LYS A 82 11.17 2.34 -5.18
CA LYS A 82 11.58 0.92 -5.15
C LYS A 82 11.73 0.35 -6.57
N LEU A 83 10.78 0.66 -7.45
CA LEU A 83 10.83 0.25 -8.85
C LEU A 83 12.00 0.93 -9.58
N GLN A 84 12.25 2.21 -9.33
CA GLN A 84 13.40 2.93 -9.88
C GLN A 84 14.73 2.36 -9.38
N GLN A 85 14.82 1.98 -8.10
CA GLN A 85 16.03 1.35 -7.56
C GLN A 85 16.27 -0.08 -8.07
N HIS A 86 15.23 -0.82 -8.44
CA HIS A 86 15.40 -2.18 -8.97
C HIS A 86 15.51 -2.24 -10.49
N LEU A 87 14.85 -1.33 -11.20
CA LEU A 87 14.74 -1.33 -12.65
C LEU A 87 15.74 -0.37 -13.32
N LEU A 88 15.93 0.85 -12.78
CA LEU A 88 16.89 1.81 -13.34
C LEU A 88 18.33 1.60 -12.85
N ARG A 89 18.54 1.04 -11.65
CA ARG A 89 19.89 0.76 -11.13
C ARG A 89 20.71 -0.23 -11.96
N PRO A 90 20.17 -1.36 -12.47
CA PRO A 90 20.94 -2.23 -13.38
C PRO A 90 21.16 -1.57 -14.74
N LEU A 91 20.19 -0.80 -15.25
CA LEU A 91 20.30 -0.11 -16.54
C LEU A 91 21.36 1.01 -16.55
N TRP A 92 21.62 1.65 -15.42
CA TRP A 92 22.59 2.74 -15.27
C TRP A 92 23.96 2.29 -14.76
N THR A 93 24.24 0.99 -14.69
CA THR A 93 25.62 0.55 -14.54
C THR A 93 26.33 0.55 -15.89
N PRO A 94 27.57 1.07 -15.98
CA PRO A 94 28.29 1.25 -17.26
C PRO A 94 28.52 -0.07 -18.02
N ARG A 95 28.35 -1.21 -17.35
CA ARG A 95 28.56 -2.55 -17.89
C ARG A 95 27.43 -3.03 -18.81
N PHE A 96 26.18 -2.62 -18.55
CA PHE A 96 25.05 -2.97 -19.42
C PHE A 96 24.90 -2.02 -20.61
N ALA A 97 25.31 -0.76 -20.49
CA ALA A 97 25.29 0.21 -21.60
C ALA A 97 26.13 -0.27 -22.80
N ALA A 98 27.30 -0.86 -22.54
CA ALA A 98 28.14 -1.46 -23.57
C ALA A 98 27.48 -2.69 -24.21
N GLY A 99 26.81 -3.53 -23.42
CA GLY A 99 26.09 -4.71 -23.90
C GLY A 99 24.89 -4.35 -24.78
N THR A 100 24.09 -3.35 -24.39
CA THR A 100 22.97 -2.85 -25.20
C THR A 100 23.46 -2.18 -26.47
N ALA A 101 24.56 -1.41 -26.41
CA ALA A 101 25.15 -0.79 -27.59
C ALA A 101 25.63 -1.85 -28.60
N LEU A 102 26.30 -2.91 -28.13
CA LEU A 102 26.75 -4.03 -28.97
C LEU A 102 25.58 -4.84 -29.53
N ALA A 103 24.54 -5.11 -28.74
CA ALA A 103 23.36 -5.83 -29.20
C ALA A 103 22.57 -5.04 -30.24
N VAL A 104 22.40 -3.73 -30.05
CA VAL A 104 21.76 -2.83 -31.04
C VAL A 104 22.62 -2.74 -32.30
N LEU A 105 23.94 -2.59 -32.19
CA LEU A 105 24.84 -2.58 -33.34
C LEU A 105 24.79 -3.92 -34.10
N PHE A 106 24.79 -5.04 -33.38
CA PHE A 106 24.64 -6.37 -33.97
C PHE A 106 23.29 -6.52 -34.67
N PHE A 107 22.20 -6.05 -34.06
CA PHE A 107 20.88 -6.08 -34.68
C PHE A 107 20.81 -5.19 -35.93
N ILE A 108 21.39 -3.99 -35.90
CA ILE A 108 21.49 -3.09 -37.06
C ILE A 108 22.31 -3.75 -38.17
N LEU A 109 23.45 -4.36 -37.86
CA LEU A 109 24.28 -5.07 -38.83
C LEU A 109 23.57 -6.30 -39.41
N LEU A 110 22.87 -7.06 -38.57
CA LEU A 110 22.09 -8.22 -39.00
C LEU A 110 20.95 -7.77 -39.90
N VAL A 111 20.19 -6.74 -39.51
CA VAL A 111 19.15 -6.15 -40.34
C VAL A 111 19.74 -5.63 -41.64
N ASN A 112 20.86 -4.92 -41.65
CA ASN A 112 21.50 -4.39 -42.87
C ASN A 112 22.11 -5.50 -43.76
N PHE A 113 22.54 -6.62 -43.19
CA PHE A 113 23.05 -7.77 -43.94
C PHE A 113 21.93 -8.66 -44.49
N VAL A 114 20.82 -8.74 -43.76
CA VAL A 114 19.65 -9.55 -44.09
C VAL A 114 18.70 -8.77 -44.99
N THR A 115 18.54 -7.45 -44.84
CA THR A 115 17.67 -6.61 -45.69
C THR A 115 17.96 -6.75 -47.18
N PRO A 116 19.19 -6.65 -47.72
CA PRO A 116 19.42 -6.79 -49.16
C PRO A 116 19.15 -8.23 -49.65
N ARG A 117 19.29 -9.25 -48.78
CA ARG A 117 18.95 -10.63 -49.12
C ARG A 117 17.45 -10.90 -49.02
N VAL A 118 16.78 -10.29 -48.06
CA VAL A 118 15.36 -10.43 -47.81
C VAL A 118 14.56 -9.59 -48.78
N THR A 119 14.99 -8.40 -49.20
CA THR A 119 14.35 -7.66 -50.30
C THR A 119 14.51 -8.40 -51.63
N ALA A 120 15.66 -9.04 -51.87
CA ALA A 120 15.86 -9.91 -53.05
C ALA A 120 15.08 -11.23 -52.97
N ALA A 121 14.81 -11.76 -51.77
CA ALA A 121 13.99 -12.97 -51.58
C ALA A 121 12.48 -12.66 -51.53
N LEU A 122 12.07 -11.50 -51.02
CA LEU A 122 10.69 -10.99 -50.98
C LEU A 122 10.23 -10.43 -52.33
N SER A 123 11.14 -10.11 -53.26
CA SER A 123 10.75 -9.90 -54.66
C SER A 123 10.51 -11.22 -55.39
N ALA A 124 11.13 -12.33 -54.93
CA ALA A 124 10.91 -13.68 -55.44
C ALA A 124 9.71 -14.40 -54.78
N VAL A 125 9.31 -13.98 -53.57
CA VAL A 125 8.13 -14.49 -52.84
C VAL A 125 7.10 -13.36 -52.76
N SER A 126 5.96 -13.53 -53.41
CA SER A 126 5.00 -12.45 -53.66
C SER A 126 4.58 -11.67 -52.39
N LEU A 127 4.87 -10.36 -52.36
CA LEU A 127 4.50 -9.43 -51.27
C LEU A 127 2.98 -9.41 -51.02
N SER A 128 2.19 -9.64 -52.08
CA SER A 128 0.72 -9.67 -52.04
C SER A 128 0.16 -10.87 -51.26
N GLU A 129 0.78 -12.05 -51.34
CA GLU A 129 0.32 -13.21 -50.57
C GLU A 129 0.56 -13.05 -49.08
N PHE A 130 1.70 -12.47 -48.69
CA PHE A 130 2.00 -12.17 -47.30
C PHE A 130 1.06 -11.12 -46.72
N LEU A 131 0.77 -10.05 -47.47
CA LEU A 131 -0.20 -9.03 -47.07
C LEU A 131 -1.63 -9.60 -46.95
N ALA A 132 -2.03 -10.49 -47.86
CA ALA A 132 -3.32 -11.18 -47.78
C ALA A 132 -3.41 -12.14 -46.57
N LEU A 133 -2.30 -12.79 -46.20
CA LEU A 133 -2.23 -13.64 -45.01
C LEU A 133 -2.35 -12.81 -43.72
N MET A 134 -1.71 -11.65 -43.67
CA MET A 134 -1.83 -10.74 -42.53
C MET A 134 -3.24 -10.17 -42.39
N ASP A 135 -3.90 -9.82 -43.49
CA ASP A 135 -5.28 -9.30 -43.48
C ASP A 135 -6.27 -10.33 -42.88
N ARG A 136 -6.06 -11.61 -43.19
CA ARG A 136 -6.81 -12.73 -42.59
C ARG A 136 -6.56 -12.88 -41.10
N GLY A 137 -5.33 -12.62 -40.64
CA GLY A 137 -4.97 -12.61 -39.23
C GLY A 137 -5.60 -11.44 -38.47
N ALA A 138 -5.64 -10.26 -39.08
CA ALA A 138 -6.25 -9.06 -38.50
C ALA A 138 -7.74 -9.28 -38.26
N GLN A 139 -8.48 -9.81 -39.25
CA GLN A 139 -9.92 -10.09 -39.10
C GLN A 139 -10.22 -11.11 -37.99
N TYR A 140 -9.37 -12.13 -37.82
CA TYR A 140 -9.52 -13.11 -36.74
C TYR A 140 -9.33 -12.48 -35.34
N VAL A 141 -8.30 -11.64 -35.19
CA VAL A 141 -8.02 -10.93 -33.93
C VAL A 141 -9.14 -9.93 -33.61
N TYR A 142 -9.63 -9.19 -34.61
CA TYR A 142 -10.77 -8.29 -34.43
C TYR A 142 -12.03 -9.04 -33.99
N GLY A 143 -12.35 -10.18 -34.61
CA GLY A 143 -13.50 -11.00 -34.22
C GLY A 143 -13.42 -11.56 -32.81
N GLN A 144 -12.23 -11.99 -32.36
CA GLN A 144 -11.97 -12.39 -30.97
C GLN A 144 -12.17 -11.21 -29.99
N GLY A 145 -11.72 -10.02 -30.38
CA GLY A 145 -11.91 -8.80 -29.60
C GLY A 145 -13.38 -8.45 -29.37
N LEU A 146 -14.21 -8.51 -30.42
CA LEU A 146 -15.65 -8.28 -30.30
C LEU A 146 -16.32 -9.31 -29.37
N LYS A 147 -15.99 -10.59 -29.49
CA LYS A 147 -16.54 -11.64 -28.60
C LYS A 147 -16.16 -11.41 -27.13
N ALA A 148 -14.94 -10.95 -26.87
CA ALA A 148 -14.51 -10.61 -25.52
C ALA A 148 -15.26 -9.39 -24.96
N TYR A 149 -15.58 -8.42 -25.82
CA TYR A 149 -16.37 -7.25 -25.47
C TYR A 149 -17.83 -7.62 -25.12
N ASP A 150 -18.48 -8.42 -25.96
CA ASP A 150 -19.86 -8.87 -25.73
C ASP A 150 -19.98 -9.68 -24.44
N LYS A 151 -19.05 -10.61 -24.19
CA LYS A 151 -19.01 -11.42 -22.96
C LYS A 151 -18.86 -10.57 -21.69
N LYS A 152 -18.13 -9.46 -21.77
CA LYS A 152 -18.00 -8.52 -20.65
C LYS A 152 -19.33 -7.84 -20.36
N ASN A 153 -20.04 -7.40 -21.40
CA ASN A 153 -21.34 -6.73 -21.27
C ASN A 153 -22.41 -7.68 -20.71
N GLU A 154 -22.40 -8.96 -21.11
CA GLU A 154 -23.28 -9.98 -20.54
C GLU A 154 -23.06 -10.16 -19.03
N TRP A 155 -21.80 -10.17 -18.59
CA TRP A 155 -21.46 -10.28 -17.17
C TRP A 155 -21.90 -9.05 -16.37
N GLU A 156 -21.72 -7.84 -16.93
CA GLU A 156 -22.20 -6.60 -16.33
C GLU A 156 -23.73 -6.58 -16.21
N ALA A 157 -24.45 -7.08 -17.22
CA ALA A 157 -25.90 -7.21 -17.20
C ALA A 157 -26.39 -8.22 -16.14
N GLN A 158 -25.74 -9.38 -16.02
CA GLN A 158 -26.05 -10.38 -15.00
C GLN A 158 -25.79 -9.85 -13.57
N ALA A 159 -24.68 -9.14 -13.38
CA ALA A 159 -24.35 -8.53 -12.10
C ALA A 159 -25.38 -7.45 -11.70
N ALA A 160 -25.79 -6.61 -12.65
CA ALA A 160 -26.82 -5.59 -12.43
C ALA A 160 -28.18 -6.21 -12.08
N TYR A 161 -28.59 -7.27 -12.79
CA TYR A 161 -29.81 -8.01 -12.51
C TYR A 161 -29.80 -8.61 -11.10
N PHE A 162 -28.70 -9.26 -10.71
CA PHE A 162 -28.59 -9.89 -9.39
C PHE A 162 -28.61 -8.86 -8.27
N LYS A 163 -27.88 -7.74 -8.41
CA LYS A 163 -27.88 -6.64 -7.45
C LYS A 163 -29.29 -6.09 -7.22
N ASN A 164 -30.03 -5.80 -8.29
CA ASN A 164 -31.38 -5.23 -8.18
C ASN A 164 -32.38 -6.23 -7.57
N ASN A 165 -32.30 -7.50 -7.94
CA ASN A 165 -33.20 -8.53 -7.41
C ASN A 165 -32.95 -8.79 -5.90
N VAL A 166 -31.68 -8.88 -5.50
CA VAL A 166 -31.28 -9.04 -4.09
C VAL A 166 -31.67 -7.81 -3.26
N VAL A 167 -31.41 -6.59 -3.77
CA VAL A 167 -31.77 -5.35 -3.07
C VAL A 167 -33.28 -5.23 -2.88
N ASN A 168 -34.09 -5.56 -3.89
CA ASN A 168 -35.54 -5.54 -3.77
C ASN A 168 -36.05 -6.59 -2.77
N LYS A 169 -35.45 -7.79 -2.77
CA LYS A 169 -35.81 -8.85 -1.81
C LYS A 169 -35.44 -8.49 -0.37
N LEU A 170 -34.26 -7.88 -0.16
CA LEU A 170 -33.85 -7.38 1.16
C LEU A 170 -34.73 -6.23 1.62
N ARG A 171 -35.06 -5.29 0.75
CA ARG A 171 -35.97 -4.17 1.07
C ARG A 171 -37.34 -4.67 1.50
N PHE A 172 -37.86 -5.72 0.86
CA PHE A 172 -39.13 -6.35 1.24
C PHE A 172 -39.07 -7.02 2.63
N ILE A 173 -37.94 -7.63 2.99
CA ILE A 173 -37.73 -8.26 4.30
C ILE A 173 -37.56 -7.20 5.38
N ILE A 174 -36.80 -6.14 5.11
CA ILE A 174 -36.58 -5.02 6.06
C ILE A 174 -37.89 -4.27 6.35
N GLY A 175 -38.75 -4.09 5.34
CA GLY A 175 -40.09 -3.51 5.54
C GLY A 175 -41.05 -4.35 6.40
N ARG A 176 -40.71 -5.62 6.70
CA ARG A 176 -41.50 -6.47 7.61
C ARG A 176 -41.00 -6.44 9.07
N ILE A 177 -39.95 -5.67 9.37
CA ILE A 177 -39.31 -5.64 10.70
C ILE A 177 -39.62 -4.34 11.47
N GLU A 178 -40.59 -3.54 11.05
CA GLU A 178 -41.15 -2.49 11.91
C GLU A 178 -42.20 -3.08 12.86
N VAL A 179 -41.73 -3.63 13.98
CA VAL A 179 -42.56 -3.93 15.15
C VAL A 179 -42.58 -2.67 16.04
N PRO A 180 -43.75 -2.07 16.32
CA PRO A 180 -43.83 -0.93 17.23
C PRO A 180 -43.68 -1.45 18.66
N MET A 181 -42.68 -0.95 19.39
CA MET A 181 -42.50 -1.20 20.82
C MET A 181 -42.61 0.14 21.55
N GLU A 182 -43.83 0.67 21.69
CA GLU A 182 -44.09 1.80 22.59
C GLU A 182 -44.76 1.28 23.86
N GLY A 183 -44.00 1.29 24.95
CA GLY A 183 -44.40 0.85 26.27
C GLY A 183 -45.38 1.79 26.97
N ASN A 184 -46.25 1.17 27.77
CA ASN A 184 -47.20 1.75 28.72
C ASN A 184 -46.65 2.91 29.59
N LYS A 185 -47.31 4.07 29.58
CA LYS A 185 -47.74 4.82 30.79
C LYS A 185 -48.63 6.07 30.49
N LYS A 186 -49.85 6.01 31.06
CA LYS A 186 -50.67 7.08 31.69
C LYS A 186 -51.46 8.13 30.87
N SER A 187 -52.71 8.28 31.34
CA SER A 187 -53.64 9.43 31.32
C SER A 187 -54.43 9.63 30.02
N GLN A 188 -55.69 9.16 29.90
CA GLN A 188 -56.93 9.78 30.42
C GLN A 188 -57.08 11.25 30.00
N GLU A 189 -57.81 11.53 28.91
CA GLU A 189 -59.05 12.34 28.86
C GLU A 189 -59.59 12.57 27.41
N ARG A 190 -60.89 12.23 27.20
CA ARG A 190 -61.97 13.02 26.53
C ARG A 190 -61.73 13.54 25.08
N GLY A 191 -62.40 13.03 24.03
CA GLY A 191 -63.79 13.33 23.63
C GLY A 191 -63.90 13.57 22.09
N PRO A 192 -65.10 13.51 21.44
CA PRO A 192 -65.26 12.92 20.09
C PRO A 192 -65.72 13.87 18.96
N GLY A 193 -65.64 13.38 17.71
CA GLY A 193 -66.44 13.83 16.55
C GLY A 193 -65.63 14.55 15.44
N LYS A 194 -65.95 14.51 14.15
CA LYS A 194 -67.10 14.00 13.38
C LYS A 194 -66.66 13.85 11.90
N GLU A 195 -67.40 13.03 11.14
CA GLU A 195 -67.88 13.20 9.74
C GLU A 195 -67.11 14.19 8.82
N GLY A 196 -66.79 13.94 7.55
CA GLY A 196 -67.19 12.92 6.59
C GLY A 196 -66.86 13.37 5.16
N LEU A 197 -67.08 12.47 4.22
CA LEU A 197 -67.42 12.67 2.79
C LEU A 197 -66.38 13.26 1.79
N THR A 198 -65.90 12.33 0.97
CA THR A 198 -65.43 12.31 -0.45
C THR A 198 -66.07 13.33 -1.44
N PRO A 199 -65.73 13.30 -2.76
CA PRO A 199 -64.45 13.41 -3.47
C PRO A 199 -64.60 14.39 -4.67
N GLU A 200 -63.78 14.25 -5.72
CA GLU A 200 -64.06 14.57 -7.13
C GLU A 200 -63.36 15.81 -7.75
N LYS A 201 -62.64 15.50 -8.84
CA LYS A 201 -62.79 16.09 -10.18
C LYS A 201 -61.56 16.77 -10.79
N SER A 202 -60.78 15.93 -11.45
CA SER A 202 -60.29 16.05 -12.84
C SER A 202 -60.33 17.40 -13.56
N ARG A 203 -59.18 17.73 -14.15
CA ARG A 203 -58.88 18.30 -15.50
C ARG A 203 -57.78 19.33 -15.31
N GLY A 204 -56.69 19.32 -16.04
CA GLY A 204 -56.48 18.84 -17.41
C GLY A 204 -55.55 19.87 -18.04
N GLU A 205 -54.43 19.38 -18.54
CA GLU A 205 -53.66 19.85 -19.71
C GLU A 205 -53.43 21.36 -19.94
N LEU A 206 -52.17 21.79 -20.05
CA LEU A 206 -51.54 22.17 -21.33
C LEU A 206 -50.07 22.62 -21.14
N PHE A 207 -49.17 22.06 -21.94
CA PHE A 207 -47.83 22.60 -22.32
C PHE A 207 -47.98 23.97 -23.05
N PRO A 208 -46.93 24.80 -23.33
CA PRO A 208 -45.60 24.36 -23.79
C PRO A 208 -44.37 25.20 -23.35
N ALA A 209 -43.23 24.71 -23.83
CA ALA A 209 -41.86 25.21 -23.68
C ALA A 209 -41.60 26.60 -24.29
N SER A 210 -40.60 27.28 -23.73
CA SER A 210 -39.76 28.25 -24.45
C SER A 210 -38.43 28.46 -23.70
N ASP A 211 -37.34 28.13 -24.39
CA ASP A 211 -36.07 28.86 -24.53
C ASP A 211 -35.45 29.57 -23.32
N PHE A 212 -34.24 29.14 -22.96
CA PHE A 212 -33.23 30.03 -22.38
C PHE A 212 -31.83 29.63 -22.85
N GLU A 213 -31.23 30.50 -23.65
CA GLU A 213 -29.89 30.41 -24.24
C GLU A 213 -29.06 31.63 -23.76
N VAL A 214 -27.77 31.39 -23.46
CA VAL A 214 -26.60 32.31 -23.37
C VAL A 214 -26.66 33.45 -22.31
N ASP A 215 -25.59 33.99 -21.70
CA ASP A 215 -24.13 33.99 -21.89
C ASP A 215 -23.47 34.47 -20.58
N CYS A 216 -22.23 34.03 -20.29
CA CYS A 216 -21.43 34.48 -19.15
C CYS A 216 -20.20 35.23 -19.67
N SER A 217 -20.15 36.52 -19.37
CA SER A 217 -18.97 37.38 -19.55
C SER A 217 -18.38 37.80 -18.20
#